data_AF-A0A0D0S4U1-F1
#
_entry.id   AF-A0A0D0S4U1-F1
#
_cell.length_a   1.000
_cell.length_b   1.000
_cell.length_c   1.000
_cell.angle_alpha   90.00
_cell.angle_beta   90.00
_cell.angle_gamma   90.00
#
_symmetry.space_group_name_H-M   'P 1'
#
loop_
_entity.id
_entity.type
_entity.pdbx_description
1 polymer ?
#
loop_
_entity_poly.entity_id
_entity_poly.type
_entity_poly.pdbx_seq_one_letter_code
_entity_poly.pdbx_strand_id
1 'polypeptide(L)'
;MILFFALLCLAAAIAGATAFVIFWPLTLVHMRDRQPELLENFGPSAFINPSAWAWLMRGGYRAAGDRNLSGLAAPARISLLTIVAGLVSSGVLYAIATVMQ
;
A
#
# COMPACT_ATOMS: atom_id res chain seq x y z
N MET A 1 7.33 -6.27 27.25
CA MET A 1 6.16 -5.60 26.64
C MET A 1 6.45 -4.99 25.27
N ILE A 2 7.67 -4.49 25.00
CA ILE A 2 8.02 -3.90 23.68
C ILE A 2 7.84 -4.90 22.53
N LEU A 3 8.27 -6.15 22.69
CA LEU A 3 8.08 -7.21 21.69
C LEU A 3 6.61 -7.47 21.36
N PHE A 4 5.70 -7.38 22.34
CA PHE A 4 4.27 -7.53 22.11
C PHE A 4 3.74 -6.43 21.17
N PHE A 5 4.13 -5.17 21.40
CA PHE A 5 3.76 -4.06 20.51
C PHE A 5 4.40 -4.20 19.12
N ALA A 6 5.64 -4.69 19.04
CA ALA A 6 6.29 -4.97 17.75
C ALA A 6 5.51 -6.00 16.93
N LEU A 7 5.02 -7.06 17.57
CA LEU A 7 4.17 -8.07 16.93
C LEU A 7 2.78 -7.54 16.58
N LEU A 8 2.20 -6.66 17.41
CA LEU A 8 0.92 -6.01 17.11
C LEU A 8 1.03 -5.10 15.87
N CYS A 9 2.10 -4.32 15.75
CA CYS A 9 2.38 -3.51 14.56
C CYS A 9 2.60 -4.39 13.32
N LEU A 10 3.27 -5.54 13.47
CA LEU A 10 3.43 -6.51 12.40
C LEU A 10 2.09 -7.11 11.97
N ALA A 11 1.21 -7.45 12.92
CA ALA A 11 -0.14 -7.92 12.62
C ALA A 11 -0.96 -6.87 11.86
N ALA A 12 -0.84 -5.59 12.23
CA ALA A 12 -1.44 -4.49 11.48
C ALA A 12 -0.89 -4.38 10.04
N ALA A 13 0.42 -4.58 9.85
CA ALA A 13 1.01 -4.62 8.52
C ALA A 13 0.47 -5.78 7.68
N ILE A 14 0.29 -6.97 8.28
CA ILE A 14 -0.29 -8.14 7.60
C ILE A 14 -1.75 -7.87 7.20
N ALA A 15 -2.54 -7.26 8.09
CA ALA A 15 -3.92 -6.85 7.79
C ALA A 15 -3.97 -5.79 6.66
N GLY A 16 -3.00 -4.88 6.61
CA GLY A 16 -2.82 -3.97 5.49
C GLY A 16 -2.49 -4.72 4.20
N ALA A 17 -1.59 -5.71 4.26
CA ALA A 17 -1.17 -6.50 3.09
C ALA A 17 -2.34 -7.27 2.48
N THR A 18 -3.19 -7.89 3.30
CA THR A 18 -4.38 -8.59 2.80
C THR A 18 -5.37 -7.63 2.14
N ALA A 19 -5.62 -6.46 2.72
CA ALA A 19 -6.45 -5.43 2.09
C ALA A 19 -5.84 -4.92 0.77
N PHE A 20 -4.52 -4.72 0.73
CA PHE A 20 -3.82 -4.28 -0.48
C PHE A 20 -3.95 -5.28 -1.63
N VAL A 21 -3.78 -6.58 -1.35
CA VAL A 21 -3.94 -7.65 -2.34
C VAL A 21 -5.35 -7.69 -2.95
N ILE A 22 -6.37 -7.20 -2.25
CA ILE A 22 -7.74 -7.12 -2.77
C ILE A 22 -7.94 -5.85 -3.61
N PHE A 23 -7.65 -4.68 -3.02
CA PHE A 23 -8.00 -3.40 -3.65
C PHE A 23 -7.04 -2.99 -4.79
N TRP A 24 -5.77 -3.38 -4.72
CA TRP A 24 -4.78 -2.99 -5.72
C TRP A 24 -5.02 -3.61 -7.11
N PRO A 25 -5.24 -4.94 -7.26
CA PRO A 25 -5.55 -5.50 -8.57
C PRO A 25 -6.89 -4.99 -9.13
N LEU A 26 -7.90 -4.76 -8.29
CA LEU A 26 -9.16 -4.14 -8.73
C LEU A 26 -8.93 -2.72 -9.28
N THR A 27 -8.05 -1.95 -8.63
CA THR A 27 -7.65 -0.62 -9.10
C THR A 27 -6.93 -0.71 -10.46
N LEU A 28 -6.02 -1.67 -10.63
CA LEU A 28 -5.30 -1.85 -11.89
C LEU A 28 -6.19 -2.32 -13.04
N VAL A 29 -7.13 -3.23 -12.78
CA VAL A 29 -8.13 -3.64 -13.78
C VAL A 29 -8.99 -2.44 -14.17
N HIS A 30 -9.43 -1.63 -13.20
CA HIS A 30 -10.19 -0.43 -13.48
C HIS A 30 -9.41 0.60 -14.32
N MET A 31 -8.12 0.79 -14.01
CA MET A 31 -7.22 1.64 -14.81
C MET A 31 -7.02 1.10 -16.21
N ARG A 32 -6.80 -0.20 -16.37
CA ARG A 32 -6.67 -0.82 -17.69
C ARG A 32 -7.90 -0.56 -18.54
N ASP A 33 -9.08 -0.64 -17.93
CA ASP A 33 -10.35 -0.55 -18.66
C ASP A 33 -10.77 0.91 -18.94
N ARG A 34 -10.42 1.89 -18.10
CA ARG A 34 -10.85 3.30 -18.24
C ARG A 34 -9.74 4.30 -18.53
N GLN A 35 -8.50 4.01 -18.18
CA GLN A 35 -7.35 4.91 -18.27
C GLN A 35 -6.08 4.17 -18.71
N PRO A 36 -6.09 3.55 -19.90
CA PRO A 36 -4.96 2.74 -20.38
C PRO A 36 -3.66 3.56 -20.49
N GLU A 37 -3.74 4.85 -20.83
CA GLU A 37 -2.60 5.76 -20.91
C GLU A 37 -1.80 5.88 -19.60
N LEU A 38 -2.49 5.84 -18.45
CA LEU A 38 -1.83 5.84 -17.14
C LEU A 38 -1.16 4.50 -16.85
N LEU A 39 -1.78 3.40 -17.30
CA LEU A 39 -1.26 2.05 -17.10
C LEU A 39 0.01 1.80 -17.94
N GLU A 40 0.06 2.34 -19.16
CA GLU A 40 1.23 2.23 -20.06
C GLU A 40 2.50 2.79 -19.41
N ASN A 41 2.38 3.86 -18.61
CA ASN A 41 3.51 4.44 -17.87
C ASN A 41 4.11 3.52 -16.79
N PHE A 42 3.36 2.52 -16.32
CA PHE A 42 3.82 1.56 -15.31
C PHE A 42 4.42 0.28 -15.92
N GLY A 43 4.26 0.07 -17.22
CA GLY A 43 4.79 -1.09 -17.94
C GLY A 43 4.08 -2.42 -17.64
N PRO A 44 4.62 -3.56 -18.14
CA PRO A 44 3.96 -4.86 -18.11
C PRO A 44 3.66 -5.41 -16.70
N SER A 45 4.38 -4.93 -15.69
CA SER A 45 4.31 -5.41 -14.30
C SER A 45 3.82 -4.34 -13.31
N ALA A 46 2.79 -3.58 -13.69
CA ALA A 46 2.19 -2.53 -12.86
C ALA A 46 1.78 -2.98 -11.44
N PHE A 47 1.52 -4.29 -11.24
CA PHE A 47 1.22 -4.86 -9.92
C PHE A 47 2.39 -4.74 -8.91
N ILE A 48 3.62 -4.99 -9.35
CA ILE A 48 4.82 -5.08 -8.50
C ILE A 48 5.70 -3.83 -8.67
N ASN A 49 5.39 -2.95 -9.62
CA ASN A 49 6.25 -1.82 -9.93
C ASN A 49 6.32 -0.82 -8.75
N PRO A 50 7.51 -0.54 -8.18
CA PRO A 50 7.67 0.44 -7.12
C PRO A 50 7.19 1.85 -7.50
N SER A 51 7.26 2.21 -8.78
CA SER A 51 6.76 3.49 -9.28
C SER A 51 5.23 3.60 -9.16
N ALA A 52 4.50 2.50 -9.40
CA ALA A 52 3.05 2.44 -9.28
C ALA A 52 2.62 2.54 -7.81
N TRP A 53 3.35 1.90 -6.90
CA TRP A 53 3.12 2.04 -5.46
C TRP A 53 3.42 3.46 -4.96
N ALA A 54 4.51 4.07 -5.43
CA ALA A 54 4.83 5.46 -5.12
C ALA A 54 3.77 6.43 -5.65
N TRP A 55 3.26 6.19 -6.86
CA TRP A 55 2.17 6.95 -7.45
C TRP A 55 0.88 6.82 -6.62
N LEU A 56 0.55 5.61 -6.16
CA LEU A 56 -0.61 5.35 -5.31
C LEU A 56 -0.49 6.08 -3.96
N MET A 57 0.69 6.01 -3.33
CA MET A 57 0.97 6.71 -2.07
C MET A 57 0.88 8.24 -2.22
N ARG A 58 1.32 8.79 -3.35
CA ARG A 58 1.20 10.22 -3.67
C ARG A 58 -0.22 10.64 -4.03
N GLY A 59 -1.12 9.69 -4.27
CA GLY A 59 -2.51 9.96 -4.62
C GLY A 59 -2.70 10.39 -6.08
N GLY A 60 -1.89 9.86 -7.00
CA GLY A 60 -1.96 10.22 -8.43
C GLY A 60 -3.33 9.96 -9.07
N TYR A 61 -4.12 9.05 -8.51
CA TYR A 61 -5.51 8.77 -8.96
C TYR A 61 -6.44 9.99 -8.86
N ARG A 62 -6.08 11.00 -8.06
CA ARG A 62 -6.85 12.23 -7.94
C ARG A 62 -6.76 13.11 -9.19
N ALA A 63 -5.64 13.04 -9.93
CA ALA A 63 -5.44 13.82 -11.16
C ALA A 63 -6.36 13.31 -12.30
N ALA A 64 -6.74 12.05 -12.25
CA ALA A 64 -7.63 11.39 -13.20
C ALA A 64 -9.11 11.82 -13.09
N GLY A 65 -9.52 12.47 -11.99
CA GLY A 65 -10.89 12.97 -11.80
C GLY A 65 -11.99 11.90 -11.68
N ASP A 66 -11.65 10.61 -11.74
CA ASP A 66 -12.61 9.51 -11.70
C ASP A 66 -12.97 9.12 -10.24
N ARG A 67 -14.27 9.25 -9.91
CA ARG A 67 -14.80 8.93 -8.57
C ARG A 67 -14.77 7.43 -8.29
N ASN A 68 -14.97 6.57 -9.30
CA ASN A 68 -14.92 5.12 -9.12
C ASN A 68 -13.47 4.66 -8.90
N LEU A 69 -12.54 5.20 -9.67
CA LEU A 69 -11.12 4.97 -9.46
C LEU A 69 -10.70 5.42 -8.06
N SER A 70 -11.14 6.60 -7.62
CA SER A 70 -10.84 7.12 -6.29
C SER A 70 -11.41 6.24 -5.17
N GLY A 71 -12.59 5.65 -5.37
CA GLY A 71 -13.21 4.72 -4.42
C GLY A 71 -12.45 3.41 -4.25
N LEU A 72 -11.72 2.96 -5.27
CA LEU A 72 -10.88 1.75 -5.24
C LEU A 72 -9.43 2.05 -4.82
N ALA A 73 -8.87 3.13 -5.33
CA ALA A 73 -7.47 3.51 -5.11
C ALA A 73 -7.25 4.11 -3.71
N ALA A 74 -8.23 4.79 -3.12
CA ALA A 74 -8.11 5.31 -1.75
C ALA A 74 -7.93 4.20 -0.70
N PRO A 75 -8.76 3.13 -0.66
CA PRO A 75 -8.52 2.03 0.28
C PRO A 75 -7.22 1.28 -0.03
N ALA A 76 -6.82 1.13 -1.31
CA ALA A 76 -5.52 0.58 -1.67
C ALA A 76 -4.34 1.43 -1.14
N ARG A 77 -4.49 2.76 -1.16
CA ARG A 77 -3.50 3.68 -0.61
C ARG A 77 -3.41 3.57 0.91
N ILE A 78 -4.56 3.51 1.60
CA ILE A 78 -4.61 3.38 3.05
C ILE A 78 -3.97 2.06 3.48
N SER A 79 -4.30 0.96 2.79
CA SER A 79 -3.72 -0.35 3.12
C SER A 79 -2.20 -0.36 2.91
N LEU A 80 -1.71 0.25 1.83
CA LEU A 80 -0.27 0.41 1.59
C LEU A 80 0.41 1.24 2.70
N LEU A 81 -0.21 2.34 3.14
CA LEU A 81 0.31 3.14 4.26
C LEU A 81 0.32 2.34 5.57
N THR A 82 -0.71 1.54 5.84
CA THR A 82 -0.77 0.68 7.02
C THR A 82 0.33 -0.38 7.02
N ILE A 83 0.63 -0.98 5.85
CA ILE A 83 1.76 -1.91 5.70
C ILE A 83 3.08 -1.22 6.07
N VAL A 84 3.35 -0.06 5.45
CA VAL A 84 4.59 0.67 5.66
C VAL A 84 4.72 1.11 7.11
N ALA A 85 3.67 1.71 7.69
CA ALA A 85 3.67 2.17 9.07
C ALA A 85 3.84 1.02 10.06
N GLY A 86 3.15 -0.11 9.83
CA GLY A 86 3.25 -1.30 10.68
C GLY A 86 4.65 -1.93 10.62
N LEU A 87 5.24 -2.08 9.43
CA LEU A 87 6.60 -2.61 9.27
C LEU A 87 7.66 -1.69 9.89
N VAL A 88 7.58 -0.37 9.65
CA VAL A 88 8.51 0.60 10.25
C VAL A 88 8.41 0.59 11.76
N SER A 89 7.19 0.63 12.31
CA SER A 89 6.98 0.64 13.76
C SER A 89 7.43 -0.66 14.41
N SER A 90 7.11 -1.80 13.79
CA SER A 90 7.55 -3.12 14.26
C SER A 90 9.08 -3.24 14.26
N GLY A 91 9.75 -2.81 13.17
CA GLY A 91 11.20 -2.82 13.05
C GLY A 91 11.88 -1.91 14.08
N VAL A 92 11.36 -0.69 14.30
CA VAL A 92 11.87 0.25 15.30
C VAL A 92 11.71 -0.33 16.72
N LEU A 93 10.53 -0.84 17.05
CA LEU A 93 10.26 -1.44 18.37
C LEU A 93 11.14 -2.67 18.61
N TYR A 94 11.36 -3.50 17.59
CA TYR A 94 12.26 -4.63 17.67
C TYR A 94 13.70 -4.20 17.90
N ALA A 95 14.21 -3.22 17.14
CA ALA A 95 15.55 -2.69 17.31
C ALA A 95 15.78 -2.09 18.72
N ILE A 96 14.78 -1.37 19.25
CA ILE A 96 14.82 -0.87 20.64
C ILE A 96 14.87 -2.05 21.62
N ALA A 97 14.04 -3.07 21.41
CA ALA A 97 14.04 -4.25 22.29
C ALA A 97 15.41 -4.95 22.31
N THR A 98 16.08 -5.09 21.16
CA THR A 98 17.40 -5.74 21.09
C THR A 98 18.52 -4.93 21.74
N VAL A 99 18.41 -3.60 21.79
CA VAL A 99 19.41 -2.72 22.43
C VAL A 99 19.22 -2.63 23.94
N MET A 100 17.99 -2.79 24.43
CA MET A 100 17.64 -2.69 25.86
C MET A 100 17.69 -4.03 26.61
N GLN A 101 17.94 -5.15 25.92
CA GLN A 101 18.17 -6.46 26.51
C GLN A 101 19.65 -6.70 26.78
#